data_AF-A0A967KKX0-F1
#
_entry.id   AF-A0A967KKX0-F1
#
_cell.length_a   1.000
_cell.length_b   1.000
_cell.length_c   1.000
_cell.angle_alpha   90.00
_cell.angle_beta   90.00
_cell.angle_gamma   90.00
#
_symmetry.space_group_name_H-M   'P 1'
#
loop_
_entity.id
_entity.type
_entity.pdbx_description
1 polymer ?
#
loop_
_entity_poly.entity_id
_entity_poly.type
_entity_poly.pdbx_seq_one_letter_code
_entity_poly.pdbx_strand_id
1 'polypeptide(L)'
;MQVQDYCKAMLAEVSAWKAKLEAMKKTADGFGSEQKEKVLPLIGQLEQEVVNAQMRVDQLEKECPSDWSPIKNELDELFGTVGSKLDRAFQDMSSREVLW
;
A
#
# COMPACT_ATOMS: atom_id res chain seq x y z
N MET A 1 22.54 7.53 -0.44
CA MET A 1 21.49 7.16 0.52
C MET A 1 21.94 5.89 1.23
N GLN A 2 21.83 5.82 2.56
CA GLN A 2 22.14 4.58 3.30
C GLN A 2 20.92 3.64 3.26
N VAL A 3 21.15 2.32 3.37
CA VAL A 3 20.07 1.33 3.38
C VAL A 3 19.08 1.59 4.52
N GLN A 4 19.55 2.02 5.70
CA GLN A 4 18.70 2.35 6.84
C GLN A 4 17.77 3.54 6.56
N ASP A 5 18.28 4.60 5.92
CA ASP A 5 17.47 5.76 5.55
C ASP A 5 16.39 5.37 4.52
N TYR A 6 16.75 4.51 3.57
CA TYR A 6 15.83 4.00 2.57
C TYR A 6 14.74 3.14 3.20
N CYS A 7 15.10 2.16 4.02
CA CYS A 7 14.14 1.32 4.74
C CYS A 7 13.20 2.19 5.58
N LYS A 8 13.73 3.15 6.34
CA LYS A 8 12.90 4.08 7.14
C LYS A 8 11.89 4.86 6.28
N ALA A 9 12.29 5.35 5.11
CA ALA A 9 11.38 6.04 4.19
C ALA A 9 10.28 5.10 3.67
N MET A 10 10.65 3.89 3.26
CA MET A 10 9.71 2.90 2.75
C MET A 10 8.74 2.38 3.82
N LEU A 11 9.21 2.21 5.06
CA LEU A 11 8.37 1.86 6.21
C LEU A 11 7.35 2.97 6.55
N ALA A 12 7.75 4.24 6.39
CA ALA A 12 6.84 5.37 6.56
C ALA A 12 5.75 5.37 5.48
N GLU A 13 6.11 5.10 4.22
CA GLU A 13 5.18 4.99 3.11
C GLU A 13 4.17 3.83 3.33
N VAL A 14 4.66 2.64 3.73
CA VAL A 14 3.80 1.51 4.10
C VAL A 14 2.84 1.87 5.23
N SER A 15 3.30 2.62 6.23
CA SER A 15 2.46 3.06 7.34
C SER A 15 1.34 4.01 6.85
N ALA A 16 1.66 4.90 5.91
CA ALA A 16 0.66 5.76 5.27
C ALA A 16 -0.35 4.96 4.45
N TRP A 17 0.09 3.92 3.74
CA TRP A 17 -0.80 3.02 3.00
C TRP A 17 -1.73 2.22 3.89
N LYS A 18 -1.24 1.72 5.03
CA LYS A 18 -2.07 1.05 6.04
C LYS A 18 -3.17 1.99 6.55
N ALA A 19 -2.82 3.24 6.86
CA ALA A 19 -3.81 4.24 7.28
C ALA A 19 -4.84 4.54 6.18
N LYS A 20 -4.41 4.60 4.92
CA LYS A 20 -5.30 4.78 3.75
C LYS A 20 -6.25 3.59 3.58
N LEU A 21 -5.76 2.35 3.73
CA LEU A 21 -6.59 1.14 3.69
C LEU A 21 -7.65 1.13 4.78
N GLU A 22 -7.28 1.49 6.01
CA GLU A 22 -8.25 1.62 7.10
C GLU A 22 -9.32 2.70 6.82
N ALA A 23 -8.92 3.83 6.23
CA ALA A 23 -9.88 4.83 5.76
C ALA A 23 -10.82 4.27 4.68
N MET A 24 -10.29 3.51 3.70
CA MET A 24 -11.12 2.86 2.67
C MET A 24 -12.13 1.89 3.28
N LYS A 25 -11.73 1.05 4.23
CA LYS A 25 -12.65 0.14 4.92
C LYS A 25 -13.78 0.90 5.60
N LYS A 26 -13.44 1.97 6.33
CA LYS A 26 -14.42 2.81 7.00
C LYS A 26 -15.39 3.49 6.02
N THR A 27 -14.89 3.97 4.87
CA THR A 27 -15.77 4.50 3.81
C THR A 27 -16.65 3.39 3.25
N ALA A 28 -16.10 2.19 3.02
CA ALA A 28 -16.86 1.05 2.53
C ALA A 28 -17.98 0.64 3.50
N ASP A 29 -17.83 0.84 4.82
CA ASP A 29 -18.90 0.57 5.80
C ASP A 29 -20.16 1.39 5.55
N GLY A 30 -20.05 2.58 4.94
CA GLY A 30 -21.18 3.42 4.54
C GLY A 30 -21.87 3.01 3.24
N PHE A 31 -21.26 2.11 2.45
CA PHE A 31 -21.79 1.70 1.16
C PHE A 31 -22.97 0.71 1.28
N GLY A 32 -23.83 0.71 0.25
CA GLY A 32 -24.86 -0.32 0.09
C GLY A 32 -24.26 -1.70 -0.20
N SER A 33 -25.02 -2.78 0.02
CA SER A 33 -24.53 -4.16 -0.08
C SER A 33 -23.84 -4.48 -1.42
N GLU A 34 -24.43 -4.06 -2.55
CA GLU A 34 -23.85 -4.32 -3.88
C GLU A 34 -22.49 -3.63 -4.07
N GLN A 35 -22.32 -2.42 -3.54
CA GLN A 35 -21.06 -1.68 -3.60
C GLN A 35 -20.01 -2.30 -2.68
N LYS A 36 -20.42 -2.72 -1.46
CA LYS A 36 -19.55 -3.44 -0.52
C LYS A 36 -18.98 -4.72 -1.12
N GLU A 37 -19.84 -5.54 -1.74
CA GLU A 37 -19.43 -6.80 -2.39
C GLU A 37 -18.35 -6.60 -3.47
N LYS A 38 -18.35 -5.43 -4.14
CA LYS A 38 -17.35 -5.10 -5.17
C LYS A 38 -16.06 -4.52 -4.57
N VAL A 39 -16.16 -3.71 -3.52
CA VAL A 39 -15.04 -2.92 -2.98
C VAL A 39 -14.24 -3.69 -1.93
N LEU A 40 -14.88 -4.49 -1.08
CA LEU A 40 -14.17 -5.22 -0.03
C LEU A 40 -13.11 -6.21 -0.57
N PRO A 41 -13.35 -6.97 -1.65
CA PRO A 41 -12.31 -7.83 -2.23
C PRO A 41 -11.12 -7.03 -2.75
N LEU A 42 -11.35 -5.85 -3.33
CA LEU A 42 -10.29 -4.97 -3.80
C LEU A 42 -9.44 -4.45 -2.64
N ILE A 43 -10.07 -4.01 -1.55
CA ILE A 43 -9.37 -3.59 -0.34
C ILE A 43 -8.50 -4.75 0.18
N GLY A 44 -9.07 -5.95 0.33
CA GLY A 44 -8.32 -7.11 0.80
C GLY A 44 -7.11 -7.47 -0.08
N GLN A 45 -7.24 -7.33 -1.40
CA GLN A 45 -6.09 -7.49 -2.31
C GLN A 45 -5.01 -6.44 -2.05
N LEU A 46 -5.39 -5.17 -1.91
CA LEU A 46 -4.44 -4.08 -1.67
C LEU A 46 -3.75 -4.24 -0.31
N GLU A 47 -4.45 -4.71 0.72
CA GLU A 47 -3.83 -5.06 2.01
C GLU A 47 -2.74 -6.11 1.85
N GLN A 48 -3.00 -7.17 1.09
CA GLN A 48 -2.01 -8.21 0.85
C GLN A 48 -0.79 -7.69 0.09
N GLU A 49 -1.00 -6.79 -0.87
CA GLU A 49 0.10 -6.13 -1.59
C GLU A 49 0.94 -5.24 -0.66
N VAL A 50 0.31 -4.47 0.25
CA VAL A 50 0.98 -3.65 1.26
C VAL A 50 1.76 -4.51 2.27
N VAL A 51 1.19 -5.64 2.70
CA VAL A 51 1.89 -6.60 3.57
C VAL A 51 3.12 -7.18 2.87
N ASN A 52 3.01 -7.52 1.59
CA ASN A 52 4.16 -8.00 0.81
C ASN A 52 5.25 -6.92 0.69
N ALA A 53 4.87 -5.67 0.42
CA ALA A 53 5.82 -4.56 0.36
C ALA A 53 6.55 -4.36 1.70
N GLN A 54 5.82 -4.38 2.82
CA GLN A 54 6.37 -4.36 4.18
C GLN A 54 7.41 -5.44 4.39
N MET A 55 7.05 -6.71 4.10
CA MET A 55 7.96 -7.84 4.30
C MET A 55 9.27 -7.71 3.51
N ARG A 56 9.21 -7.18 2.28
CA ARG A 56 10.39 -6.98 1.45
C ARG A 56 11.33 -5.90 2.01
N VAL A 57 10.77 -4.83 2.57
CA VAL A 57 11.56 -3.78 3.25
C VAL A 57 12.19 -4.31 4.53
N ASP A 58 11.42 -5.05 5.34
CA ASP A 58 11.91 -5.67 6.57
C ASP A 58 13.05 -6.66 6.28
N GLN A 59 12.93 -7.41 5.19
CA GLN A 59 13.99 -8.32 4.75
C GLN A 59 15.26 -7.56 4.36
N LEU A 60 15.14 -6.45 3.59
CA LEU A 60 16.28 -5.61 3.24
C LEU A 60 16.95 -5.01 4.49
N GLU A 61 16.16 -4.50 5.43
CA GLU A 61 16.67 -3.92 6.68
C GLU A 61 17.42 -4.96 7.52
N LYS A 62 16.89 -6.18 7.60
CA LYS A 62 17.47 -7.29 8.36
C LYS A 62 18.73 -7.86 7.72
N GLU A 63 18.71 -8.10 6.42
CA GLU A 63 19.83 -8.75 5.71
C GLU A 63 20.98 -7.77 5.47
N CYS A 64 20.69 -6.47 5.33
CA CYS A 64 21.66 -5.38 5.18
C CYS A 64 22.85 -5.75 4.27
N PRO A 65 22.60 -6.21 3.03
CA PRO A 65 23.66 -6.68 2.15
C PRO A 65 24.58 -5.52 1.73
N SER A 66 25.84 -5.84 1.45
CA SER A 66 26.85 -4.86 1.04
C SER A 66 26.50 -4.18 -0.29
N ASP A 67 25.91 -4.92 -1.22
CA ASP A 67 25.26 -4.37 -2.42
C ASP A 67 23.78 -4.69 -2.36
N TRP A 68 22.98 -3.64 -2.20
CA TRP A 68 21.52 -3.69 -2.13
C TRP A 68 20.86 -2.99 -3.33
N SER A 69 21.65 -2.53 -4.30
CA SER A 69 21.16 -1.80 -5.47
C SER A 69 20.10 -2.59 -6.27
N PRO A 70 20.23 -3.92 -6.46
CA PRO A 70 19.18 -4.71 -7.12
C PRO A 70 17.86 -4.73 -6.31
N ILE A 71 17.95 -4.94 -5.00
CA ILE A 71 16.80 -4.97 -4.09
C ILE A 71 16.10 -3.61 -4.06
N LYS A 72 16.88 -2.52 -4.07
CA LYS A 72 16.36 -1.16 -4.18
C LYS A 72 15.50 -0.98 -5.43
N ASN A 73 15.97 -1.43 -6.59
CA ASN A 73 15.23 -1.26 -7.84
C ASN A 73 13.91 -2.05 -7.81
N GLU A 74 13.94 -3.28 -7.29
CA GLU A 74 12.74 -4.09 -7.11
C GLU A 74 11.74 -3.44 -6.15
N LEU A 75 12.23 -2.90 -5.03
CA LEU A 75 11.40 -2.19 -4.05
C LEU A 75 10.84 -0.90 -4.62
N ASP A 76 11.62 -0.11 -5.36
CA ASP A 76 11.14 1.13 -5.98
C ASP A 76 10.00 0.84 -6.99
N GLU A 77 10.13 -0.20 -7.81
CA GLU A 77 9.09 -0.64 -8.75
C GLU A 77 7.85 -1.16 -8.03
N LEU A 78 8.04 -2.01 -7.02
CA LEU A 78 6.97 -2.52 -6.18
C LEU A 78 6.20 -1.37 -5.53
N PHE A 79 6.91 -0.41 -4.94
CA PHE A 79 6.31 0.71 -4.24
C PHE A 79 5.57 1.65 -5.18
N GLY A 80 6.13 1.94 -6.35
CA GLY A 80 5.44 2.70 -7.39
C GLY A 80 4.15 2.03 -7.83
N THR A 81 4.17 0.71 -8.00
CA THR A 81 2.99 -0.06 -8.42
C THR A 81 1.92 -0.06 -7.33
N VAL A 82 2.26 -0.45 -6.10
CA VAL A 82 1.31 -0.54 -4.97
C VAL A 82 0.74 0.84 -4.62
N GLY A 83 1.59 1.86 -4.53
CA GLY A 83 1.19 3.23 -4.27
C GLY A 83 0.17 3.72 -5.31
N SER A 84 0.45 3.52 -6.60
CA SER A 84 -0.47 3.93 -7.67
C SER A 84 -1.83 3.23 -7.62
N LYS A 85 -1.86 1.93 -7.29
CA LYS A 85 -3.11 1.17 -7.16
C LYS A 85 -3.94 1.63 -5.97
N LEU A 86 -3.29 1.87 -4.83
CA LEU A 86 -3.94 2.42 -3.63
C LEU A 86 -4.51 3.80 -3.88
N ASP A 87 -3.73 4.69 -4.48
CA ASP A 87 -4.18 6.05 -4.81
C ASP A 87 -5.40 6.02 -5.73
N ARG A 88 -5.34 5.21 -6.79
CA ARG A 88 -6.46 5.06 -7.72
C ARG A 88 -7.70 4.51 -7.03
N ALA A 89 -7.56 3.43 -6.26
CA ALA A 89 -8.69 2.82 -5.55
C ALA A 89 -9.30 3.80 -4.53
N PHE A 90 -8.46 4.54 -3.81
CA PHE A 90 -8.91 5.56 -2.85
C PHE A 90 -9.67 6.70 -3.53
N GLN A 91 -9.16 7.22 -4.66
CA GLN A 91 -9.83 8.25 -5.46
C GLN A 91 -11.15 7.77 -6.03
N ASP A 92 -11.20 6.54 -6.56
CA ASP A 92 -12.41 5.94 -7.11
C ASP A 92 -13.48 5.75 -6.04
N MET A 93 -13.09 5.35 -4.83
CA MET A 93 -14.02 5.22 -3.69
C MET A 93 -14.51 6.56 -3.18
N SER A 94 -13.62 7.55 -3.02
CA SER A 94 -13.96 8.89 -2.55
C SER A 94 -14.89 9.60 -3.54
N SER A 95 -14.67 9.41 -4.85
CA SER A 95 -15.54 9.99 -5.90
C SER A 95 -16.94 9.39 -5.90
N ARG A 96 -17.08 8.11 -5.49
CA ARG A 96 -18.38 7.44 -5.36
C ARG A 96 -19.17 7.91 -4.15
N GLU A 97 -18.50 8.39 -3.09
CA GLU A 97 -19.14 8.99 -1.92
C GLU A 97 -19.85 10.31 -2.26
N VAL A 98 -19.36 11.07 -3.26
CA VAL A 98 -19.93 12.37 -3.67
C VAL A 98 -21.21 12.23 -4.51
N LEU A 99 -21.53 11.02 -5.00
CA LEU A 99 -22.67 10.77 -5.91
C LEU A 99 -23.97 10.36 -5.19
N TRP A 100 -24.05 10.51 -3.86
CA TRP A 100 -25.24 10.23 -3.06
C TRP A 100 -25.58 11.39 -2.12
#